data_AF-A0A833E7S5-F1
#
_entry.id   AF-A0A833E7S5-F1
#
_cell.length_a   1.000
_cell.length_b   1.000
_cell.length_c   1.000
_cell.angle_alpha   90.00
_cell.angle_beta   90.00
_cell.angle_gamma   90.00
#
_symmetry.space_group_name_H-M   'P 1'
#
loop_
_entity.id
_entity.type
_entity.pdbx_description
1 polymer ?
#
loop_
_entity_poly.entity_id
_entity_poly.type
_entity_poly.pdbx_seq_one_letter_code
_entity_poly.pdbx_strand_id
1 'polypeptide(L)'
;MSSAVILGGVGAVGIEASRDFIETSGFDEIIIADYNISRAKEFVEEEGDERVKAVKVDVNDLDSLRHVLSGHDIVINALPFKYDYIVSKVAVEEGVSGVDVATDDDQLSLNNIAIDNRVLFVPGVGATPGTTNLMARKAVDLLDE
;
A
#
# COMPACT_ATOMS: atom_id res chain seq x y z
N MET A 1 -14.44 0.61 -12.78
CA MET A 1 -13.16 1.28 -12.93
C MET A 1 -12.41 1.00 -11.66
N SER A 2 -11.29 0.31 -11.77
CA SER A 2 -10.46 -0.13 -10.66
C SER A 2 -9.42 0.94 -10.32
N SER A 3 -9.20 1.23 -9.04
CA SER A 3 -8.23 2.24 -8.62
C SER A 3 -7.37 1.79 -7.43
N ALA A 4 -6.11 2.22 -7.45
CA ALA A 4 -5.11 1.92 -6.43
C ALA A 4 -4.47 3.21 -5.90
N VAL A 5 -4.14 3.23 -4.61
CA VAL A 5 -3.38 4.31 -3.97
C VAL A 5 -2.06 3.76 -3.46
N ILE A 6 -0.94 4.38 -3.83
CA ILE A 6 0.39 4.04 -3.33
C ILE A 6 0.86 5.16 -2.41
N LEU A 7 0.87 4.88 -1.11
CA LEU A 7 1.32 5.81 -0.08
C LEU A 7 2.84 5.76 0.06
N GLY A 8 3.49 6.92 -0.01
CA GLY A 8 4.96 6.99 -0.04
C GLY A 8 5.53 6.48 -1.36
N GLY A 9 4.75 6.55 -2.45
CA GLY A 9 5.09 5.99 -3.76
C GLY A 9 6.34 6.59 -4.41
N VAL A 10 6.88 7.69 -3.90
CA VAL A 10 8.20 8.23 -4.33
C VAL A 10 9.26 8.15 -3.23
N GLY A 11 9.04 7.33 -2.21
CA GLY A 11 10.04 6.95 -1.21
C GLY A 11 11.10 6.00 -1.76
N ALA A 12 12.09 5.64 -0.92
CA ALA A 12 13.20 4.78 -1.34
C ALA A 12 12.76 3.38 -1.80
N VAL A 13 11.76 2.80 -1.14
CA VAL A 13 11.16 1.51 -1.52
C VAL A 13 9.92 1.73 -2.41
N GLY A 14 9.08 2.70 -2.06
CA GLY A 14 7.84 2.97 -2.77
C GLY A 14 8.01 3.30 -4.24
N ILE A 15 9.13 3.89 -4.66
CA ILE A 15 9.36 4.23 -6.08
C ILE A 15 9.49 3.00 -6.97
N GLU A 16 10.20 1.96 -6.51
CA GLU A 16 10.34 0.71 -7.27
C GLU A 16 9.04 -0.09 -7.23
N ALA A 17 8.35 -0.11 -6.07
CA ALA A 17 7.02 -0.72 -5.98
C ALA A 17 5.99 -0.02 -6.89
N SER A 18 6.07 1.31 -7.02
CA SER A 18 5.18 2.07 -7.90
C SER A 18 5.44 1.72 -9.36
N ARG A 19 6.70 1.68 -9.79
CA ARG A 19 7.07 1.29 -11.17
C ARG A 19 6.60 -0.12 -11.51
N ASP A 20 6.92 -1.09 -10.65
CA ASP A 20 6.51 -2.47 -10.83
C ASP A 20 4.98 -2.59 -10.89
N PHE A 21 4.26 -1.88 -10.02
CA PHE A 21 2.80 -1.90 -10.03
C PHE A 21 2.19 -1.23 -11.27
N ILE A 22 2.75 -0.12 -11.74
CA ILE A 22 2.32 0.55 -12.98
C ILE A 22 2.52 -0.38 -14.18
N GLU A 23 3.67 -1.05 -14.27
CA GLU A 23 4.02 -1.93 -15.39
C GLU A 23 3.19 -3.23 -15.38
N THR A 24 3.01 -3.85 -14.22
CA THR A 24 2.48 -5.22 -14.13
C THR A 24 0.99 -5.29 -13.81
N SER A 25 0.39 -4.22 -13.29
CA SER A 25 -1.02 -4.22 -12.91
C SER A 25 -1.95 -3.73 -14.04
N GLY A 26 -3.19 -4.22 -14.01
CA GLY A 26 -4.27 -3.83 -14.92
C GLY A 26 -5.23 -2.80 -14.33
N PHE A 27 -4.82 -2.01 -13.34
CA PHE A 27 -5.66 -0.99 -12.72
C PHE A 27 -5.94 0.16 -13.70
N ASP A 28 -7.16 0.72 -13.64
CA ASP A 28 -7.59 1.82 -14.51
C ASP A 28 -7.05 3.17 -14.04
N GLU A 29 -6.84 3.33 -12.72
CA GLU A 29 -6.29 4.54 -12.10
C GLU A 29 -5.30 4.19 -10.98
N ILE A 30 -4.16 4.87 -10.96
CA ILE A 30 -3.10 4.66 -9.97
C ILE A 30 -2.71 6.01 -9.37
N ILE A 31 -2.92 6.16 -8.07
CA ILE A 31 -2.63 7.39 -7.34
C ILE A 31 -1.28 7.25 -6.61
N ILE A 32 -0.31 8.06 -7.01
CA ILE A 32 0.94 8.24 -6.29
C ILE A 32 0.71 9.31 -5.22
N ALA A 33 0.51 8.85 -3.99
CA ALA A 33 0.18 9.69 -2.84
C ALA A 33 1.42 9.91 -1.96
N ASP A 34 1.92 11.15 -1.92
CA ASP A 34 3.11 11.49 -1.14
C ASP A 34 3.00 12.88 -0.49
N TYR A 35 3.71 13.08 0.62
CA TYR A 35 3.83 14.38 1.26
C TYR A 35 4.61 15.36 0.37
N ASN A 36 5.64 14.89 -0.32
CA ASN A 36 6.41 15.64 -1.31
C ASN A 36 5.73 15.60 -2.68
N ILE A 37 4.69 16.43 -2.84
CA ILE A 37 3.92 16.52 -4.08
C ILE A 37 4.75 16.91 -5.31
N SER A 38 5.83 17.68 -5.14
CA SER A 38 6.70 18.04 -6.27
C SER A 38 7.37 16.79 -6.85
N ARG A 39 7.96 15.95 -5.98
CA ARG A 39 8.58 14.70 -6.40
C ARG A 39 7.57 13.70 -6.98
N ALA A 40 6.36 13.63 -6.42
CA ALA A 40 5.30 12.80 -6.97
C ALA A 40 4.89 13.24 -8.39
N LYS A 41 4.80 14.55 -8.65
CA LYS A 41 4.49 15.07 -9.98
C LYS A 41 5.60 14.81 -10.99
N GLU A 42 6.87 15.00 -10.59
CA GLU A 42 8.03 14.67 -11.41
C GLU A 42 8.01 13.20 -11.80
N PHE A 43 7.79 12.30 -10.83
CA PHE A 43 7.66 10.86 -11.09
C PHE A 43 6.54 10.55 -12.10
N VAL A 44 5.34 11.10 -11.91
CA VAL A 44 4.21 10.86 -12.84
C VAL A 44 4.51 11.36 -14.26
N GLU A 45 5.20 12.51 -14.39
CA GLU A 45 5.63 13.02 -15.70
C GLU A 45 6.69 12.11 -16.36
N GLU A 46 7.62 11.57 -15.58
CA GLU A 46 8.64 10.62 -16.04
C GLU A 46 8.04 9.28 -16.50
N GLU A 47 7.08 8.74 -15.76
CA GLU A 47 6.42 7.47 -16.11
C GLU A 47 5.55 7.60 -17.37
N GLY A 48 4.95 8.77 -17.61
CA GLY A 48 4.22 9.08 -18.86
C GLY A 48 2.96 8.25 -19.12
N ASP A 49 2.43 7.58 -18.09
CA ASP A 49 1.24 6.74 -18.15
C ASP A 49 -0.02 7.53 -17.72
N GLU A 50 -1.03 7.56 -18.58
CA GLU A 50 -2.27 8.33 -18.37
C GLU A 50 -3.12 7.85 -17.18
N ARG A 51 -2.90 6.61 -16.73
CA ARG A 51 -3.57 6.03 -15.57
C ARG A 51 -3.04 6.61 -14.26
N VAL A 52 -1.83 7.19 -14.28
CA VAL A 52 -1.08 7.55 -13.08
C VAL A 52 -1.29 9.03 -12.73
N LYS A 53 -1.61 9.31 -11.47
CA LYS A 53 -1.85 10.68 -10.98
C LYS A 53 -1.13 10.92 -9.66
N ALA A 54 -0.64 12.13 -9.46
CA ALA A 54 0.01 12.53 -8.22
C ALA A 54 -0.97 13.26 -7.29
N VAL A 55 -1.06 12.82 -6.03
CA VAL A 55 -1.88 13.46 -4.99
C VAL A 55 -1.03 13.76 -3.77
N LYS A 56 -1.27 14.94 -3.15
CA LYS A 56 -0.61 15.28 -1.90
C LYS A 56 -1.37 14.62 -0.75
N VAL A 57 -0.66 13.94 0.13
CA VAL A 57 -1.21 13.42 1.39
C VAL A 57 -0.28 13.76 2.56
N ASP A 58 -0.85 14.16 3.69
CA ASP A 58 -0.15 14.14 4.97
C ASP A 58 -0.81 13.10 5.87
N VAL A 59 -0.12 11.98 6.12
CA VAL A 59 -0.67 10.89 6.94
C VAL A 59 -0.77 11.21 8.43
N ASN A 60 -0.21 12.34 8.87
CA ASN A 60 -0.44 12.85 10.23
C ASN A 60 -1.79 13.58 10.34
N ASP A 61 -2.40 13.94 9.21
CA ASP A 61 -3.76 14.47 9.12
C ASP A 61 -4.71 13.32 8.71
N LEU A 62 -5.49 12.83 9.67
CA LEU A 62 -6.39 11.70 9.43
C LEU A 62 -7.48 12.02 8.41
N ASP A 63 -7.91 13.28 8.30
CA ASP A 63 -8.89 13.67 7.30
C ASP A 63 -8.26 13.66 5.91
N SER A 64 -6.99 14.09 5.80
CA SER A 64 -6.21 13.95 4.56
C SER A 64 -6.03 12.49 4.14
N LEU A 65 -5.73 11.60 5.09
CA LEU A 65 -5.55 10.17 4.81
C LEU A 65 -6.88 9.51 4.41
N ARG A 66 -7.96 9.76 5.16
CA ARG A 66 -9.30 9.27 4.79
C ARG A 66 -9.71 9.75 3.41
N HIS A 67 -9.52 11.03 3.12
CA HIS A 67 -9.90 11.59 1.84
C HIS A 67 -9.17 10.94 0.66
N VAL A 68 -7.88 10.62 0.79
CA VAL A 68 -7.14 9.98 -0.30
C VAL A 68 -7.50 8.50 -0.48
N LEU A 69 -7.86 7.79 0.59
CA LEU A 69 -8.20 6.36 0.52
C LEU A 69 -9.66 6.12 0.11
N SER A 70 -10.59 6.96 0.57
CA SER A 70 -12.02 6.72 0.40
C SER A 70 -12.40 6.55 -1.08
N GLY A 71 -13.15 5.48 -1.37
CA GLY A 71 -13.62 5.15 -2.71
C GLY A 71 -12.61 4.48 -3.65
N HIS A 72 -11.39 4.16 -3.17
CA HIS A 72 -10.42 3.35 -3.92
C HIS A 72 -10.51 1.87 -3.53
N ASP A 73 -10.04 0.97 -4.40
CA ASP A 73 -10.16 -0.47 -4.16
C ASP A 73 -9.03 -1.01 -3.28
N ILE A 74 -7.81 -0.50 -3.50
CA ILE A 74 -6.61 -0.99 -2.81
C ILE A 74 -5.66 0.14 -2.42
N VAL A 75 -5.05 0.00 -1.23
CA VAL A 75 -3.89 0.80 -0.81
C VAL A 75 -2.63 -0.06 -0.72
N ILE A 76 -1.53 0.46 -1.24
CA ILE A 76 -0.18 -0.08 -1.09
C ILE A 76 0.58 0.88 -0.17
N ASN A 77 0.85 0.45 1.07
CA ASN A 77 1.60 1.25 2.04
C ASN A 77 3.10 0.98 1.92
N ALA A 78 3.85 2.00 1.48
CA ALA A 78 5.31 1.99 1.44
C ALA A 78 5.93 3.07 2.35
N LEU A 79 5.16 3.56 3.33
CA LEU A 79 5.59 4.56 4.29
C LEU A 79 6.50 3.95 5.38
N PRO A 80 7.18 4.79 6.20
CA PRO A 80 7.91 4.31 7.37
C PRO A 80 7.00 3.60 8.39
N PHE A 81 7.52 2.54 9.03
CA PHE A 81 6.80 1.63 9.92
C PHE A 81 5.88 2.29 10.97
N LYS A 82 6.26 3.47 11.45
CA LYS A 82 5.47 4.24 12.44
C LYS A 82 4.06 4.61 11.96
N TYR A 83 3.77 4.47 10.66
CA TYR A 83 2.47 4.76 10.07
C TYR A 83 1.65 3.50 9.73
N ASP A 84 2.21 2.30 9.87
CA ASP A 84 1.61 1.04 9.40
C ASP A 84 0.24 0.79 10.05
N TYR A 85 0.17 0.90 11.37
CA TYR A 85 -1.09 0.72 12.10
C TYR A 85 -2.15 1.75 11.69
N ILE A 86 -1.80 3.03 11.61
CA ILE A 86 -2.79 4.08 11.33
C ILE A 86 -3.31 4.00 9.89
N VAL A 87 -2.44 3.69 8.93
CA VAL A 87 -2.83 3.46 7.54
C VAL A 87 -3.75 2.25 7.43
N SER A 88 -3.36 1.13 8.04
CA SER A 88 -4.15 -0.12 8.01
C SER A 88 -5.52 0.11 8.63
N LYS A 89 -5.57 0.77 9.78
CA LYS A 89 -6.80 1.09 10.49
C LYS A 89 -7.74 1.93 9.62
N VAL A 90 -7.23 3.03 9.04
CA VAL A 90 -8.07 3.88 8.19
C VAL A 90 -8.52 3.14 6.94
N ALA A 91 -7.65 2.37 6.30
CA ALA A 91 -8.01 1.58 5.13
C ALA A 91 -9.14 0.60 5.43
N VAL A 92 -9.03 -0.18 6.51
CA VAL A 92 -10.08 -1.15 6.85
C VAL A 92 -11.37 -0.46 7.31
N GLU A 93 -11.30 0.67 7.99
CA GLU A 93 -12.48 1.47 8.38
C GLU A 93 -13.21 2.06 7.15
N GLU A 94 -12.48 2.48 6.12
CA GLU A 94 -13.02 3.03 4.87
C GLU A 94 -13.43 1.94 3.86
N GLY A 95 -13.25 0.66 4.19
CA GLY A 95 -13.59 -0.44 3.28
C GLY A 95 -12.64 -0.57 2.09
N VAL A 96 -11.37 -0.19 2.28
CA VAL A 96 -10.30 -0.30 1.28
C VAL A 96 -9.42 -1.50 1.61
N SER A 97 -9.23 -2.40 0.64
CA SER A 97 -8.27 -3.52 0.80
C SER A 97 -6.84 -2.99 0.74
N GLY A 98 -5.85 -3.77 1.17
CA GLY A 98 -4.49 -3.24 1.12
C GLY A 98 -3.38 -4.21 1.39
N VAL A 99 -2.18 -3.73 1.11
CA VAL A 99 -0.93 -4.38 1.45
C VAL A 99 -0.01 -3.37 2.13
N ASP A 100 0.83 -3.87 3.03
CA ASP A 100 1.88 -3.08 3.67
C ASP A 100 3.23 -3.74 3.41
N VAL A 101 4.21 -2.95 2.97
CA VAL A 101 5.59 -3.43 2.79
C VAL A 101 6.19 -3.85 4.13
N ALA A 102 5.85 -3.14 5.21
CA ALA A 102 6.29 -3.42 6.56
C ALA A 102 5.20 -4.17 7.34
N THR A 103 5.49 -4.50 8.59
CA THR A 103 4.51 -5.11 9.48
C THR A 103 4.69 -4.60 10.90
N ASP A 104 3.57 -4.50 11.59
CA ASP A 104 3.45 -4.30 13.03
C ASP A 104 2.40 -5.30 13.57
N ASP A 105 2.66 -5.91 14.72
CA ASP A 105 1.75 -6.89 15.34
C ASP A 105 0.38 -6.27 15.63
N ASP A 106 0.33 -4.97 15.92
CA ASP A 106 -0.92 -4.25 16.18
C ASP A 106 -1.85 -4.24 14.96
N GLN A 107 -1.34 -4.37 13.73
CA GLN A 107 -2.17 -4.47 12.52
C GLN A 107 -3.07 -5.72 12.56
N LEU A 108 -2.62 -6.81 13.19
CA LEU A 108 -3.40 -8.04 13.29
C LEU A 108 -4.65 -7.88 14.17
N SER A 109 -4.66 -6.90 15.07
CA SER A 109 -5.84 -6.57 15.89
C SER A 109 -7.02 -6.06 15.08
N LEU A 110 -6.79 -5.62 13.82
CA LEU A 110 -7.80 -5.07 12.92
C LEU A 110 -8.60 -6.14 12.17
N ASN A 111 -8.26 -7.43 12.33
CA ASN A 111 -8.86 -8.53 11.55
C ASN A 111 -10.40 -8.55 11.59
N ASN A 112 -11.01 -8.33 12.76
CA ASN A 112 -12.48 -8.33 12.87
C ASN A 112 -13.11 -7.16 12.07
N ILE A 113 -12.48 -5.99 12.11
CA ILE A 113 -12.93 -4.82 11.35
C ILE A 113 -12.80 -5.08 9.84
N ALA A 114 -11.69 -5.69 9.42
CA ALA A 114 -11.49 -6.08 8.02
C ALA A 114 -12.56 -7.07 7.54
N ILE A 115 -12.90 -8.09 8.35
CA ILE A 115 -13.96 -9.05 8.04
C ILE A 115 -15.33 -8.36 7.94
N ASP A 116 -15.67 -7.52 8.93
CA ASP A 116 -16.95 -6.81 8.99
C ASP A 116 -17.13 -5.88 7.77
N ASN A 117 -16.05 -5.22 7.35
CA ASN A 117 -16.03 -4.35 6.17
C ASN A 117 -15.72 -5.09 4.85
N ARG A 118 -15.57 -6.41 4.88
CA ARG A 118 -15.32 -7.28 3.71
C ARG A 118 -14.09 -6.89 2.89
N VAL A 119 -13.01 -6.51 3.57
CA VAL A 119 -11.73 -6.18 2.94
C VAL A 119 -10.64 -7.17 3.34
N LEU A 120 -9.63 -7.27 2.49
CA LEU A 120 -8.40 -8.01 2.78
C LEU A 120 -7.27 -7.01 2.96
N PHE A 121 -6.61 -7.06 4.13
CA PHE A 121 -5.41 -6.28 4.38
C PHE A 121 -4.28 -7.23 4.79
N VAL A 122 -3.17 -7.22 4.04
CA VAL A 122 -2.04 -8.13 4.26
C VAL A 122 -0.79 -7.32 4.59
N PRO A 123 -0.33 -7.31 5.84
CA PRO A 123 0.94 -6.68 6.19
C PRO A 123 2.13 -7.60 5.87
N GLY A 124 3.33 -7.01 5.85
CA GLY A 124 4.59 -7.73 5.67
C GLY A 124 4.83 -8.26 4.26
N VAL A 125 4.44 -7.49 3.24
CA VAL A 125 4.59 -7.81 1.80
C VAL A 125 5.87 -7.15 1.24
N GLY A 126 6.96 -7.24 2.00
CA GLY A 126 8.25 -6.66 1.64
C GLY A 126 9.35 -7.70 1.38
N ALA A 127 10.60 -7.27 1.55
CA ALA A 127 11.75 -8.17 1.51
C ALA A 127 11.91 -8.94 2.84
N THR A 128 11.86 -8.22 3.97
CA THR A 128 11.90 -8.80 5.32
C THR A 128 11.13 -7.90 6.28
N PRO A 129 9.96 -8.32 6.77
CA PRO A 129 9.25 -9.57 6.44
C PRO A 129 8.67 -9.58 5.02
N GLY A 130 8.25 -10.75 4.55
CA GLY A 130 7.60 -10.97 3.24
C GLY A 130 8.28 -12.06 2.43
N THR A 131 9.22 -11.67 1.55
CA THR A 131 9.98 -12.62 0.73
C THR A 131 10.67 -13.68 1.58
N THR A 132 11.27 -13.27 2.71
CA THR A 132 11.88 -14.22 3.66
C THR A 132 10.86 -15.16 4.31
N ASN A 133 9.64 -14.69 4.59
CA ASN A 133 8.56 -15.54 5.11
C ASN A 133 8.15 -16.61 4.09
N LEU A 134 8.04 -16.24 2.81
CA LEU A 134 7.72 -17.20 1.73
C LEU A 134 8.85 -18.21 1.53
N MET A 135 10.12 -17.78 1.59
CA MET A 135 11.28 -18.68 1.53
C MET A 135 11.28 -19.67 2.69
N ALA A 136 11.01 -19.19 3.91
CA ALA A 136 10.92 -20.05 5.10
C ALA A 136 9.77 -21.06 4.98
N ARG A 137 8.59 -20.63 4.53
CA ARG A 137 7.44 -21.54 4.31
C ARG A 137 7.79 -22.62 3.29
N LYS A 138 8.35 -22.24 2.14
CA LYS A 138 8.78 -23.18 1.10
C LYS A 138 9.81 -24.19 1.62
N ALA A 139 10.76 -23.76 2.44
CA ALA A 139 11.76 -24.66 3.01
C ALA A 139 11.14 -25.70 3.95
N VAL A 140 10.17 -25.29 4.78
CA VAL A 140 9.42 -26.22 5.64
C VAL A 140 8.63 -27.22 4.80
N ASP A 141 7.90 -26.75 3.78
CA ASP A 141 7.11 -27.62 2.89
C ASP A 141 7.98 -28.72 2.23
N LEU A 142 9.22 -28.38 1.84
CA LEU A 142 10.17 -29.35 1.26
C LEU A 142 10.76 -30.35 2.26
N LEU A 143 10.65 -30.10 3.57
CA LEU A 143 11.11 -31.03 4.62
C LEU A 143 9.99 -31.96 5.11
N ASP A 144 8.73 -31.56 4.88
CA ASP A 144 7.55 -32.37 5.19
C ASP A 144 7.22 -33.39 4.06
N GLU A 145 7.95 -33.33 2.94
CA GLU A 145 7.98 -34.32 1.85
C GLU A 145 8.97 -35.47 2.11
#